data_AF-A0A6A4ZE81-F1
#
_entry.id   AF-A0A6A4ZE81-F1
#
_cell.length_a   1.000
_cell.length_b   1.000
_cell.length_c   1.000
_cell.angle_alpha   90.00
_cell.angle_beta   90.00
_cell.angle_gamma   90.00
#
_symmetry.space_group_name_H-M   'P 1'
#
loop_
_entity.id
_entity.type
_entity.pdbx_description
1 polymer ?
#
loop_
_entity_poly.entity_id
_entity_poly.type
_entity_poly.pdbx_seq_one_letter_code
_entity_poly.pdbx_strand_id
1 'polypeptide(L)'
;MESYVWRFPGDDFPRVFRHLYSLLSLIATNVWQVLGISLEEAVPPNREVQFPVGQVWKNVFVPFQQWPRKYIRSICFCAPLLTKQHPMSSDSRDNDLAIKKYINTTVKPLMRYPTPLQADVWWRILFRMLPVNSRFFFLQDTNPSIIECSFPGCSAVETMQHILFDCKFVKPVWNWHQAAWRPFGIPFTWNTIINLDEFTVSEEWVPHFSVIRRLWVLLVSTLLRDFWIHRNRTKFEGKPVP
;
A
#
# COMPACT_ATOMS: atom_id res chain seq x y z
N MET A 1 -13.46 -27.59 -32.29
CA MET A 1 -13.15 -27.81 -30.87
C MET A 1 -12.97 -26.44 -30.26
N GLU A 2 -14.01 -25.99 -29.56
CA GLU A 2 -14.13 -24.63 -29.03
C GLU A 2 -13.12 -24.41 -27.88
N SER A 3 -12.38 -23.32 -27.94
CA SER A 3 -11.74 -22.75 -26.74
C SER A 3 -12.40 -21.41 -26.44
N TYR A 4 -13.52 -21.49 -25.74
CA TYR A 4 -14.10 -20.35 -25.04
C TYR A 4 -13.14 -19.86 -23.96
N VAL A 5 -12.63 -18.64 -24.09
CA VAL A 5 -12.10 -17.89 -22.93
C VAL A 5 -13.05 -16.73 -22.68
N TRP A 6 -13.80 -16.83 -21.60
CA TRP A 6 -14.69 -15.78 -21.13
C TRP A 6 -13.89 -14.59 -20.58
N ARG A 7 -14.15 -13.44 -21.20
CA ARG A 7 -14.32 -12.07 -20.66
C ARG A 7 -13.55 -11.68 -19.38
N PHE A 8 -12.76 -10.62 -19.50
CA PHE A 8 -12.71 -9.59 -18.46
C PHE A 8 -13.86 -8.58 -18.69
N PRO A 9 -14.61 -8.19 -17.64
CA PRO A 9 -15.64 -7.17 -17.76
C PRO A 9 -15.02 -5.80 -18.01
N GLY A 10 -15.82 -4.93 -18.63
CA GLY A 10 -15.38 -3.70 -19.28
C GLY A 10 -14.71 -2.67 -18.39
N ASP A 11 -13.74 -2.01 -19.03
CA ASP A 11 -13.50 -0.58 -18.99
C ASP A 11 -12.84 0.01 -17.76
N ASP A 12 -11.52 -0.19 -17.64
CA ASP A 12 -10.63 0.75 -16.94
C ASP A 12 -9.19 0.75 -17.49
N PHE A 13 -9.03 0.49 -18.79
CA PHE A 13 -7.76 0.70 -19.49
C PHE A 13 -8.00 1.51 -20.77
N PRO A 14 -7.15 2.49 -21.11
CA PRO A 14 -7.28 3.21 -22.36
C PRO A 14 -7.07 2.22 -23.53
N ARG A 15 -8.16 1.75 -24.12
CA ARG A 15 -8.16 0.76 -25.22
C ARG A 15 -7.52 1.29 -26.49
N VAL A 16 -7.40 2.61 -26.61
CA VAL A 16 -6.83 3.24 -27.79
C VAL A 16 -5.92 4.38 -27.35
N PHE A 17 -4.61 4.18 -27.48
CA PHE A 17 -3.60 5.23 -27.31
C PHE A 17 -3.64 6.27 -28.44
N ARG A 18 -4.71 6.33 -29.25
CA ARG A 18 -4.81 7.18 -30.43
C ARG A 18 -4.57 8.65 -30.10
N HIS A 19 -5.10 9.15 -28.98
CA HIS A 19 -4.85 10.53 -28.56
C HIS A 19 -3.39 10.78 -28.17
N LEU A 20 -2.77 9.83 -27.48
CA LEU A 20 -1.35 9.90 -27.13
C LEU A 20 -0.47 9.83 -28.38
N TYR A 21 -0.71 8.86 -29.27
CA TYR A 21 0.02 8.73 -30.52
C TYR A 21 -0.19 9.94 -31.43
N SER A 22 -1.42 10.47 -31.53
CA SER A 22 -1.69 11.68 -32.29
C SER A 22 -0.92 12.88 -31.73
N LEU A 23 -0.83 13.02 -30.40
CA LEU A 23 -0.06 14.08 -29.77
C LEU A 23 1.45 13.90 -30.01
N LEU A 24 1.97 12.68 -29.86
CA LEU A 24 3.38 12.37 -30.10
C LEU A 24 3.77 12.56 -31.57
N SER A 25 2.92 12.14 -32.51
CA SER A 25 3.10 12.36 -33.95
C SER A 25 3.05 13.85 -34.31
N LEU A 26 2.16 14.63 -33.70
CA LEU A 26 2.10 16.07 -33.89
C LEU A 26 3.37 16.75 -33.36
N ILE A 27 3.83 16.39 -32.15
CA ILE A 27 5.08 16.89 -31.58
C ILE A 27 6.27 16.54 -32.48
N ALA A 28 6.38 15.29 -32.93
CA ALA A 28 7.44 14.86 -33.83
C ALA A 28 7.40 15.63 -35.17
N THR A 29 6.21 15.78 -35.77
CA THR A 29 6.03 16.52 -37.03
C THR A 29 6.47 17.98 -36.87
N ASN A 30 6.08 18.64 -35.78
CA ASN A 30 6.46 20.02 -35.51
C ASN A 30 7.98 20.16 -35.32
N VAL A 31 8.61 19.23 -34.58
CA VAL A 31 10.07 19.25 -34.35
C VAL A 31 10.82 19.08 -35.68
N TRP A 32 10.41 18.13 -36.52
CA TRP A 32 11.06 17.89 -37.81
C TRP A 32 10.82 19.02 -38.82
N GLN A 33 9.62 19.62 -38.84
CA GLN A 33 9.36 20.83 -39.62
C GLN A 33 10.26 22.00 -39.19
N VAL A 34 10.43 22.23 -37.89
CA VAL A 34 11.31 23.29 -37.37
C VAL A 34 12.76 23.04 -37.77
N LEU A 35 13.20 21.78 -37.81
CA LEU A 35 14.54 21.40 -38.25
C LEU A 35 14.71 21.43 -39.77
N GLY A 36 13.62 21.55 -40.55
CA GLY A 36 13.62 21.52 -42.01
C GLY A 36 13.91 20.13 -42.59
N ILE A 37 13.59 19.06 -41.86
CA ILE A 37 13.94 17.66 -42.20
C ILE A 37 12.66 16.84 -42.36
N SER A 38 12.66 15.86 -43.28
CA SER A 38 11.53 14.94 -43.46
C SER A 38 11.35 14.01 -42.25
N LEU A 39 10.12 13.70 -41.84
CA LEU A 39 9.84 12.80 -40.70
C LEU A 39 10.42 11.38 -40.89
N GLU A 40 10.60 10.97 -42.15
CA GLU A 40 11.19 9.70 -42.56
C GLU A 40 12.74 9.72 -42.49
N GLU A 41 13.35 10.89 -42.36
CA GLU A 41 14.79 11.07 -42.26
C GLU A 41 15.23 11.12 -40.79
N ALA A 42 16.26 10.35 -40.46
CA ALA A 42 16.88 10.41 -39.15
C ALA A 42 17.48 11.81 -38.93
N VAL A 43 17.15 12.43 -37.80
CA VAL A 43 17.75 13.71 -37.41
C VAL A 43 19.27 13.52 -37.39
N PRO A 44 20.03 14.29 -38.20
CA PRO A 44 21.48 14.14 -38.24
C PRO A 44 22.01 14.41 -36.83
N PRO A 45 22.98 13.60 -36.35
CA PRO A 45 23.55 13.80 -35.03
C PRO A 45 24.20 15.18 -35.01
N ASN A 46 23.54 16.13 -34.35
CA ASN A 46 24.03 17.48 -34.25
C ASN A 46 25.33 17.44 -33.44
N ARG A 47 26.48 17.74 -34.08
CA ARG A 47 27.81 17.61 -33.47
C ARG A 47 28.06 18.67 -32.39
N GLU A 48 27.19 19.68 -32.29
CA GLU A 48 27.28 20.77 -31.32
C GLU A 48 26.01 20.91 -30.48
N VAL A 49 25.47 19.81 -29.93
CA VAL A 49 24.44 19.95 -28.89
C VAL A 49 25.12 20.46 -27.61
N GLN A 50 25.10 21.78 -27.40
CA GLN A 50 25.24 22.33 -26.06
C GLN A 50 24.03 21.88 -25.26
N PHE A 51 24.22 20.85 -24.43
CA PHE A 51 23.16 20.40 -23.54
C PHE A 51 22.95 21.48 -22.48
N PRO A 52 21.75 22.08 -22.37
CA PRO A 52 21.50 23.19 -21.46
C PRO A 52 21.59 22.77 -19.99
N VAL A 53 21.50 21.47 -19.72
CA VAL A 53 21.57 20.89 -18.38
C VAL A 53 22.65 19.81 -18.35
N GLY A 54 23.68 20.06 -17.56
CA GLY A 54 24.79 19.14 -17.30
C GLY A 54 25.56 19.60 -16.08
N GLN A 55 26.52 18.79 -15.65
CA GLN A 55 27.37 19.10 -14.52
C GLN A 55 28.83 18.82 -14.89
N VAL A 56 29.75 19.61 -14.36
CA VAL A 56 31.18 19.38 -14.55
C VAL A 56 31.66 18.31 -13.56
N TRP A 57 32.16 17.19 -14.09
CA TRP A 57 32.87 16.16 -13.32
C TRP A 57 34.31 16.07 -13.77
N LYS A 58 35.25 16.24 -12.84
CA LYS A 58 36.70 16.19 -13.12
C LYS A 58 37.08 17.04 -14.34
N ASN A 59 36.58 18.29 -14.38
CA ASN A 59 36.77 19.25 -15.48
C ASN A 59 36.17 18.86 -16.85
N VAL A 60 35.30 17.84 -16.90
CA VAL A 60 34.56 17.46 -18.11
C VAL A 60 33.09 17.79 -17.89
N PHE A 61 32.48 18.54 -18.81
CA PHE A 61 31.04 18.76 -18.80
C PHE A 61 30.33 17.46 -19.19
N VAL A 62 29.49 16.94 -18.29
CA VAL A 62 28.71 15.73 -18.54
C VAL A 62 27.22 16.09 -18.63
N PRO A 63 26.58 15.83 -19.77
CA PRO A 63 25.19 16.21 -19.98
C PRO A 63 24.25 15.30 -19.18
N PHE A 64 23.06 15.82 -18.87
CA PHE A 64 22.07 15.14 -18.02
C PHE A 64 21.79 13.67 -18.41
N GLN A 65 21.73 13.36 -19.71
CA GLN A 65 21.43 12.00 -20.20
C GLN A 65 22.52 10.98 -19.82
N GLN A 66 23.73 11.46 -19.56
CA GLN A 66 24.89 10.66 -19.20
C GLN A 66 25.14 10.64 -17.67
N TRP A 67 24.25 11.27 -16.89
CA TRP A 67 24.41 11.27 -15.44
C TRP A 67 24.24 9.86 -14.85
N PRO A 68 25.13 9.43 -13.94
CA PRO A 68 24.96 8.17 -13.24
C PRO A 68 23.63 8.15 -12.49
N ARG A 69 22.90 7.03 -12.58
CA ARG A 69 21.63 6.85 -11.84
C ARG A 69 21.75 7.13 -10.35
N LYS A 70 22.91 6.84 -9.74
CA LYS A 70 23.20 7.14 -8.33
C LYS A 70 23.21 8.64 -8.05
N TYR A 71 23.80 9.43 -8.97
CA TYR A 71 23.85 10.89 -8.86
C TYR A 71 22.47 11.52 -9.08
N ILE A 72 21.73 11.08 -10.10
CA ILE A 72 20.34 11.50 -10.33
C ILE A 72 19.51 11.26 -9.06
N ARG A 73 19.62 10.06 -8.45
CA ARG A 73 18.92 9.76 -7.19
C ARG A 73 19.30 10.68 -6.03
N SER A 74 20.56 11.11 -5.92
CA SER A 74 20.98 11.97 -4.82
C SER A 74 20.47 13.41 -4.94
N ILE A 75 20.23 13.90 -6.16
CA ILE A 75 19.76 15.28 -6.39
C ILE A 75 18.25 15.38 -6.54
N CYS A 76 17.58 14.31 -7.00
CA CYS A 76 16.15 14.37 -7.35
C CYS A 76 15.21 14.34 -6.15
N PHE A 77 15.68 14.01 -4.93
CA PHE A 77 14.82 14.04 -3.76
C PHE A 77 15.63 14.00 -2.45
N CYS A 78 15.81 15.16 -1.82
CA CYS A 78 16.13 15.21 -0.39
C CYS A 78 14.81 15.18 0.38
N ALA A 79 14.33 13.98 0.71
CA ALA A 79 13.18 13.85 1.59
C ALA A 79 13.45 14.67 2.88
N PRO A 80 12.51 15.51 3.35
CA PRO A 80 12.68 16.14 4.65
C PRO A 80 12.90 15.05 5.70
N LEU A 81 13.70 15.37 6.72
CA LEU A 81 13.91 14.45 7.84
C LEU A 81 12.55 14.05 8.43
N LEU A 82 12.38 12.75 8.65
CA LEU A 82 11.16 12.21 9.24
C LEU A 82 10.98 12.80 10.64
N THR A 83 9.96 13.65 10.81
CA THR A 83 9.62 14.24 12.12
C THR A 83 8.74 13.33 12.97
N LYS A 84 8.19 12.27 12.37
CA LYS A 84 7.32 11.30 13.03
C LYS A 84 7.99 9.94 13.08
N GLN A 85 7.78 9.24 14.19
CA GLN A 85 8.21 7.86 14.37
C GLN A 85 7.56 6.97 13.30
N HIS A 86 8.32 5.98 12.81
CA HIS A 86 7.82 5.03 11.83
C HIS A 86 6.62 4.23 12.38
N PRO A 87 5.55 3.96 11.60
CA PRO A 87 4.34 3.29 12.08
C PRO A 87 4.53 1.92 12.76
N MET A 88 5.59 1.20 12.36
CA MET A 88 5.98 -0.13 12.90
C MET A 88 7.09 -0.07 13.96
N SER A 89 7.47 1.12 14.43
CA SER A 89 8.42 1.24 15.54
C SER A 89 7.80 0.70 16.84
N SER A 90 8.64 0.14 17.69
CA SER A 90 8.30 -0.39 19.01
C SER A 90 9.53 -0.29 19.91
N ASP A 91 9.40 -0.61 21.19
CA ASP A 91 10.54 -0.63 22.13
C ASP A 91 11.66 -1.57 21.65
N SER A 92 11.31 -2.67 20.97
CA SER A 92 12.24 -3.61 20.34
C SER A 92 12.73 -3.19 18.93
N ARG A 93 12.14 -2.14 18.34
CA ARG A 93 12.42 -1.62 16.99
C ARG A 93 12.49 -0.09 17.02
N ASP A 94 13.54 0.40 17.66
CA ASP A 94 13.78 1.82 17.94
C ASP A 94 14.43 2.58 16.77
N ASN A 95 15.05 1.87 15.83
CA ASN A 95 15.79 2.46 14.71
C ASN A 95 15.39 1.91 13.33
N ASP A 96 15.74 2.66 12.27
CA ASP A 96 15.39 2.34 10.88
C ASP A 96 15.93 0.98 10.41
N LEU A 97 17.11 0.56 10.90
CA LEU A 97 17.70 -0.73 10.54
C LEU A 97 16.89 -1.89 11.13
N ALA A 98 16.47 -1.78 12.40
CA ALA A 98 15.63 -2.76 13.08
C ALA A 98 14.26 -2.87 12.40
N ILE A 99 13.65 -1.73 12.05
CA ILE A 99 12.39 -1.69 11.31
C ILE A 99 12.55 -2.33 9.92
N LYS A 100 13.59 -1.97 9.18
CA LYS A 100 13.88 -2.54 7.86
C LYS A 100 14.12 -4.05 7.94
N LYS A 101 14.80 -4.53 8.98
CA LYS A 101 14.97 -5.96 9.25
C LYS A 101 13.60 -6.62 9.45
N TYR A 102 12.79 -6.13 10.39
CA TYR A 102 11.43 -6.64 10.66
C TYR A 102 10.56 -6.71 9.40
N ILE A 103 10.55 -5.66 8.57
CA ILE A 103 9.78 -5.63 7.32
C ILE A 103 10.24 -6.75 6.38
N ASN A 104 11.55 -6.95 6.23
CA ASN A 104 12.08 -7.91 5.27
C ASN A 104 12.07 -9.36 5.78
N THR A 105 12.25 -9.59 7.08
CA THR A 105 12.35 -10.93 7.67
C THR A 105 11.03 -11.45 8.22
N THR A 106 10.14 -10.55 8.65
CA THR A 106 8.85 -10.93 9.27
C THR A 106 7.68 -10.53 8.38
N VAL A 107 7.48 -9.24 8.13
CA VAL A 107 6.24 -8.75 7.48
C VAL A 107 6.11 -9.27 6.04
N LYS A 108 7.09 -8.99 5.17
CA LYS A 108 7.02 -9.39 3.76
C LYS A 108 6.85 -10.90 3.57
N PRO A 109 7.59 -11.79 4.25
CA PRO A 109 7.37 -13.23 4.14
C PRO A 109 5.97 -13.67 4.56
N LEU A 110 5.43 -13.11 5.65
CA LEU A 110 4.07 -13.44 6.10
C LEU A 110 2.99 -12.91 5.14
N MET A 111 3.17 -11.71 4.60
CA MET A 111 2.23 -11.10 3.65
C MET A 111 2.22 -11.79 2.28
N ARG A 112 3.07 -12.79 2.03
CA ARG A 112 3.03 -13.63 0.82
C ARG A 112 2.00 -14.76 0.89
N TYR A 113 1.54 -15.14 2.08
CA TYR A 113 0.57 -16.22 2.23
C TYR A 113 -0.85 -15.82 1.80
N PRO A 114 -1.41 -14.67 2.23
CA PRO A 114 -2.77 -14.29 1.84
C PRO A 114 -2.83 -13.77 0.40
N THR A 115 -4.05 -13.67 -0.15
CA THR A 115 -4.24 -13.12 -1.50
C THR A 115 -3.78 -11.66 -1.57
N PRO A 116 -3.40 -11.14 -2.75
CA PRO A 116 -2.90 -9.76 -2.87
C PRO A 116 -3.82 -8.69 -2.27
N LEU A 117 -5.14 -8.87 -2.37
CA LEU A 117 -6.12 -7.93 -1.79
C LEU A 117 -6.16 -7.99 -0.26
N GLN A 118 -6.02 -9.17 0.33
CA GLN A 118 -5.97 -9.34 1.79
C GLN A 118 -4.64 -8.80 2.34
N ALA A 119 -3.54 -9.10 1.66
CA ALA A 119 -2.21 -8.59 1.99
C ALA A 119 -2.15 -7.05 1.92
N ASP A 120 -2.74 -6.44 0.88
CA ASP A 120 -2.78 -4.98 0.72
C ASP A 120 -3.52 -4.29 1.88
N VAL A 121 -4.69 -4.80 2.29
CA VAL A 121 -5.44 -4.23 3.42
C VAL A 121 -4.61 -4.32 4.70
N TRP A 122 -4.01 -5.48 5.00
CA TRP A 122 -3.17 -5.61 6.19
C TRP A 122 -1.93 -4.73 6.11
N TRP A 123 -1.30 -4.62 4.95
CA TRP A 123 -0.18 -3.71 4.74
C TRP A 123 -0.55 -2.26 5.06
N ARG A 124 -1.70 -1.79 4.58
CA ARG A 124 -2.22 -0.45 4.91
C ARG A 124 -2.53 -0.29 6.39
N ILE A 125 -2.98 -1.34 7.09
CA ILE A 125 -3.16 -1.31 8.55
C ILE A 125 -1.82 -1.10 9.25
N LEU A 126 -0.80 -1.90 8.91
CA LEU A 126 0.53 -1.83 9.52
C LEU A 126 1.22 -0.48 9.29
N PHE A 127 1.04 0.12 8.10
CA PHE A 127 1.55 1.45 7.79
C PHE A 127 0.68 2.60 8.29
N ARG A 128 -0.44 2.29 8.97
CA ARG A 128 -1.44 3.28 9.39
C ARG A 128 -1.84 4.15 8.19
N MET A 129 -2.39 3.53 7.16
CA MET A 129 -2.79 4.18 5.90
C MET A 129 -4.28 4.00 5.58
N LEU A 130 -5.05 3.28 6.41
CA LEU A 130 -6.49 3.16 6.17
C LEU A 130 -7.22 4.49 6.43
N PRO A 131 -8.13 4.91 5.54
CA PRO A 131 -8.92 6.14 5.68
C PRO A 131 -10.11 5.94 6.63
N VAL A 132 -9.81 5.72 7.91
CA VAL A 132 -10.80 5.68 9.00
C VAL A 132 -11.27 7.09 9.37
N ASN A 133 -12.47 7.19 9.94
CA ASN A 133 -13.14 8.47 10.16
C ASN A 133 -12.36 9.41 11.09
N SER A 134 -11.61 8.89 12.06
CA SER A 134 -10.78 9.71 12.95
C SER A 134 -9.73 10.57 12.24
N ARG A 135 -9.38 10.26 10.98
CA ARG A 135 -8.46 11.09 10.16
C ARG A 135 -9.10 12.37 9.64
N PHE A 136 -10.43 12.45 9.64
CA PHE A 136 -11.19 13.57 9.11
C PHE A 136 -11.67 14.52 10.22
N PHE A 137 -10.96 14.56 11.35
CA PHE A 137 -11.28 15.44 12.49
C PHE A 137 -11.39 16.92 12.08
N PHE A 138 -10.62 17.35 11.06
CA PHE A 138 -10.66 18.70 10.52
C PHE A 138 -11.99 19.08 9.83
N LEU A 139 -12.90 18.12 9.63
CA LEU A 139 -14.24 18.37 9.06
C LEU A 139 -15.33 18.47 10.14
N GLN A 140 -14.99 18.33 11.43
CA GLN A 140 -15.97 18.27 12.52
C GLN A 140 -16.83 19.53 12.65
N ASP A 141 -16.30 20.70 12.28
CA ASP A 141 -17.06 21.96 12.33
C ASP A 141 -18.28 21.94 11.38
N THR A 142 -18.14 21.26 10.24
CA THR A 142 -19.23 21.11 9.25
C THR A 142 -20.08 19.86 9.46
N ASN A 143 -19.50 18.82 10.04
CA ASN A 143 -20.17 17.57 10.32
C ASN A 143 -19.64 17.01 11.66
N PRO A 144 -20.32 17.30 12.79
CA PRO A 144 -19.83 16.93 14.12
C PRO A 144 -19.59 15.42 14.29
N SER A 145 -20.39 14.57 13.63
CA SER A 145 -20.29 13.12 13.70
C SER A 145 -19.32 12.51 12.67
N ILE A 146 -18.58 13.32 11.91
CA ILE A 146 -17.70 12.83 10.83
C ILE A 146 -16.62 11.85 11.31
N ILE A 147 -16.25 11.89 12.60
CA ILE A 147 -15.25 11.01 13.20
C ILE A 147 -15.84 9.73 13.82
N GLU A 148 -17.15 9.64 13.95
CA GLU A 148 -17.83 8.51 14.57
C GLU A 148 -17.73 7.25 13.71
N CYS A 149 -17.96 6.09 14.34
CA CYS A 149 -17.94 4.79 13.70
C CYS A 149 -18.96 4.73 12.56
N SER A 150 -18.54 4.15 11.43
CA SER A 150 -19.43 4.01 10.27
C SER A 150 -20.55 2.98 10.47
N PHE A 151 -20.51 2.18 11.54
CA PHE A 151 -21.56 1.21 11.81
C PHE A 151 -22.74 1.83 12.57
N PRO A 152 -24.01 1.60 12.12
CA PRO A 152 -25.19 2.15 12.74
C PRO A 152 -25.29 1.88 14.25
N GLY A 153 -25.64 2.92 15.02
CA GLY A 153 -25.78 2.79 16.48
C GLY A 153 -24.46 2.61 17.23
N CYS A 154 -23.32 2.96 16.62
CA CYS A 154 -22.04 3.10 17.30
C CYS A 154 -21.52 4.53 17.11
N SER A 155 -21.46 5.30 18.19
CA SER A 155 -20.95 6.69 18.19
C SER A 155 -19.49 6.80 18.65
N ALA A 156 -18.79 5.66 18.82
CA ALA A 156 -17.38 5.67 19.19
C ALA A 156 -16.52 6.26 18.05
N VAL A 157 -15.40 6.89 18.40
CA VAL A 157 -14.45 7.41 17.40
C VAL A 157 -13.90 6.27 16.55
N GLU A 158 -14.02 6.38 15.22
CA GLU A 158 -13.57 5.34 14.30
C GLU A 158 -12.04 5.38 14.14
N THR A 159 -11.35 4.67 15.01
CA THR A 159 -9.94 4.31 14.81
C THR A 159 -9.82 3.00 14.02
N MET A 160 -8.65 2.69 13.47
CA MET A 160 -8.41 1.38 12.83
C MET A 160 -8.67 0.23 13.82
N GLN A 161 -8.23 0.40 15.07
CA GLN A 161 -8.47 -0.58 16.12
C GLN A 161 -9.96 -0.73 16.42
N HIS A 162 -10.69 0.38 16.54
CA HIS A 162 -12.12 0.33 16.81
C HIS A 162 -12.85 -0.44 15.69
N ILE A 163 -12.67 0.00 14.44
CA ILE A 163 -13.47 -0.52 13.34
C ILE A 163 -13.11 -1.94 12.92
N LEU A 164 -11.87 -2.38 13.18
CA LEU A 164 -11.39 -3.70 12.79
C LEU A 164 -11.32 -4.69 13.95
N PHE A 165 -11.45 -4.25 15.21
CA PHE A 165 -11.22 -5.12 16.36
C PHE A 165 -12.19 -4.90 17.53
N ASP A 166 -12.35 -3.66 18.02
CA ASP A 166 -13.10 -3.40 19.26
C ASP A 166 -14.60 -3.13 19.06
N CYS A 167 -15.04 -2.78 17.85
CA CYS A 167 -16.43 -2.43 17.62
C CYS A 167 -17.36 -3.61 17.94
N LYS A 168 -18.52 -3.33 18.54
CA LYS A 168 -19.51 -4.33 18.96
C LYS A 168 -19.98 -5.26 17.83
N PHE A 169 -19.85 -4.84 16.58
CA PHE A 169 -20.22 -5.64 15.40
C PHE A 169 -19.10 -6.60 14.96
N VAL A 170 -17.83 -6.24 15.13
CA VAL A 170 -16.69 -7.09 14.72
C VAL A 170 -16.15 -7.93 15.87
N LYS A 171 -16.27 -7.45 17.11
CA LYS A 171 -15.76 -8.12 18.30
C LYS A 171 -16.30 -9.55 18.49
N PRO A 172 -17.60 -9.84 18.24
CA PRO A 172 -18.12 -11.20 18.35
C PRO A 172 -17.44 -12.19 17.40
N VAL A 173 -17.11 -11.75 16.18
CA VAL A 173 -16.39 -12.58 15.19
C VAL A 173 -14.98 -12.91 15.69
N TRP A 174 -14.28 -11.94 16.26
CA TRP A 174 -12.98 -12.18 16.89
C TRP A 174 -13.08 -13.13 18.08
N ASN A 175 -14.07 -12.97 18.94
CA ASN A 175 -14.27 -13.84 20.10
C ASN A 175 -14.54 -15.30 19.67
N TRP A 176 -15.30 -15.50 18.59
CA TRP A 176 -15.55 -16.82 18.03
C TRP A 176 -14.26 -17.49 17.55
N HIS A 177 -13.43 -16.77 16.79
CA HIS A 177 -12.13 -17.29 16.37
C HIS A 177 -11.18 -17.49 17.55
N GLN A 178 -11.12 -16.58 18.52
CA GLN A 178 -10.30 -16.76 19.72
C GLN A 178 -10.67 -18.04 20.49
N ALA A 179 -11.96 -18.36 20.60
CA ALA A 179 -12.41 -19.59 21.23
C ALA A 179 -11.92 -20.83 20.47
N ALA A 180 -12.01 -20.83 19.13
CA ALA A 180 -11.53 -21.94 18.31
C ALA A 180 -10.00 -22.12 18.36
N TRP A 181 -9.25 -21.03 18.58
CA TRP A 181 -7.79 -21.03 18.62
C TRP A 181 -7.21 -21.17 20.03
N ARG A 182 -8.06 -21.26 21.05
CA ARG A 182 -7.66 -21.44 22.45
C ARG A 182 -6.67 -22.60 22.68
N PRO A 183 -6.80 -23.78 22.02
CA PRO A 183 -5.85 -24.87 22.21
C PRO A 183 -4.41 -24.52 21.83
N PHE A 184 -4.19 -23.58 20.91
CA PHE A 184 -2.87 -23.16 20.47
C PHE A 184 -2.25 -22.08 21.37
N GLY A 185 -3.00 -21.56 22.34
CA GLY A 185 -2.54 -20.50 23.25
C GLY A 185 -2.33 -19.14 22.60
N ILE A 186 -2.92 -18.90 21.43
CA ILE A 186 -2.69 -17.66 20.67
C ILE A 186 -3.61 -16.54 21.21
N PRO A 187 -3.07 -15.43 21.71
CA PRO A 187 -3.88 -14.29 22.10
C PRO A 187 -4.33 -13.53 20.85
N PHE A 188 -5.64 -13.36 20.67
CA PHE A 188 -6.20 -12.47 19.65
C PHE A 188 -6.32 -11.08 20.26
N THR A 189 -5.31 -10.24 20.05
CA THR A 189 -5.32 -8.83 20.48
C THR A 189 -5.01 -7.93 19.31
N TRP A 190 -5.43 -6.66 19.39
CA TRP A 190 -5.04 -5.68 18.39
C TRP A 190 -3.52 -5.61 18.22
N ASN A 191 -2.77 -5.74 19.31
CA ASN A 191 -1.30 -5.68 19.28
C ASN A 191 -0.68 -6.82 18.48
N THR A 192 -1.15 -8.06 18.66
CA THR A 192 -0.68 -9.19 17.83
C THR A 192 -0.97 -9.02 16.34
N ILE A 193 -2.03 -8.27 15.98
CA ILE A 193 -2.40 -7.98 14.59
C ILE A 193 -1.46 -6.92 13.98
N ILE A 194 -1.09 -5.88 14.75
CA ILE A 194 -0.24 -4.78 14.25
C ILE A 194 1.27 -5.00 14.50
N ASN A 195 1.62 -5.94 15.38
CA ASN A 195 2.98 -6.32 15.74
C ASN A 195 3.15 -7.83 15.62
N LEU A 196 3.60 -8.29 14.44
CA LEU A 196 3.72 -9.71 14.12
C LEU A 196 4.83 -10.43 14.89
N ASP A 197 5.69 -9.69 15.60
CA ASP A 197 6.70 -10.28 16.49
C ASP A 197 6.08 -10.78 17.81
N GLU A 198 4.89 -10.30 18.18
CA GLU A 198 4.17 -10.77 19.38
C GLU A 198 3.38 -12.06 19.16
N PHE A 199 3.42 -12.60 17.94
CA PHE A 199 2.80 -13.87 17.65
C PHE A 199 3.53 -15.00 18.40
N THR A 200 2.84 -15.62 19.34
CA THR A 200 3.33 -16.74 20.15
C THR A 200 2.32 -17.89 20.16
N VAL A 201 2.80 -19.08 20.51
CA VAL A 201 2.00 -20.29 20.70
C VAL A 201 2.38 -20.93 22.04
N SER A 202 1.51 -21.74 22.63
CA SER A 202 1.85 -22.54 23.81
C SER A 202 3.02 -23.50 23.52
N GLU A 203 3.78 -23.87 24.57
CA GLU A 203 4.98 -24.69 24.47
C GLU A 203 4.78 -25.99 23.67
N GLU A 204 3.64 -26.64 23.87
CA GLU A 204 3.21 -27.86 23.18
C GLU A 204 3.21 -27.73 21.64
N TRP A 205 2.96 -26.51 21.14
CA TRP A 205 2.78 -26.22 19.73
C TRP A 205 4.01 -25.58 19.06
N VAL A 206 5.10 -25.36 19.81
CA VAL A 206 6.36 -24.82 19.28
C VAL A 206 6.88 -25.62 18.07
N PRO A 207 6.84 -26.97 18.05
CA PRO A 207 7.23 -27.75 16.86
C PRO A 207 6.42 -27.41 15.60
N HIS A 208 5.19 -26.94 15.76
CA HIS A 208 4.27 -26.60 14.68
C HIS A 208 4.12 -25.08 14.45
N PHE A 209 4.96 -24.26 15.10
CA PHE A 209 4.86 -22.80 15.10
C PHE A 209 4.70 -22.21 13.68
N SER A 210 5.49 -22.68 12.72
CA SER A 210 5.48 -22.15 11.36
C SER A 210 4.14 -22.39 10.64
N VAL A 211 3.53 -23.55 10.82
CA VAL A 211 2.25 -23.91 10.20
C VAL A 211 1.11 -23.15 10.86
N ILE A 212 1.10 -23.12 12.20
CA ILE A 212 0.08 -22.41 12.98
C ILE A 212 0.12 -20.91 12.66
N ARG A 213 1.32 -20.31 12.57
CA ARG A 213 1.49 -18.91 12.17
C ARG A 213 0.94 -18.62 10.78
N ARG A 214 1.18 -19.52 9.82
CA ARG A 214 0.63 -19.37 8.46
C ARG A 214 -0.89 -19.40 8.46
N LEU A 215 -1.49 -20.37 9.14
CA LEU A 215 -2.94 -20.48 9.25
C LEU A 215 -3.55 -19.25 9.94
N TRP A 216 -2.89 -18.75 10.98
CA TRP A 216 -3.34 -17.56 11.70
C TRP A 216 -3.26 -16.31 10.81
N VAL A 217 -2.17 -16.12 10.05
CA VAL A 217 -2.04 -15.01 9.09
C VAL A 217 -3.12 -15.10 8.02
N LEU A 218 -3.39 -16.28 7.46
CA LEU A 218 -4.45 -16.45 6.47
C LEU A 218 -5.82 -16.07 7.04
N LEU A 219 -6.13 -16.50 8.27
CA LEU A 219 -7.36 -16.15 8.95
C LEU A 219 -7.47 -14.63 9.19
N VAL A 220 -6.49 -14.04 9.87
CA VAL A 220 -6.51 -12.63 10.25
C VAL A 220 -6.58 -11.73 9.03
N SER A 221 -5.78 -12.00 8.00
CA SER A 221 -5.80 -11.23 6.75
C SER A 221 -7.17 -11.26 6.04
N THR A 222 -7.86 -12.41 6.11
CA THR A 222 -9.21 -12.58 5.56
C THR A 222 -10.20 -11.72 6.34
N LEU A 223 -10.20 -11.85 7.67
CA LEU A 223 -11.10 -11.09 8.55
C LEU A 223 -10.89 -9.58 8.43
N LEU A 224 -9.63 -9.11 8.43
CA LEU A 224 -9.32 -7.68 8.29
C LEU A 224 -9.83 -7.12 6.97
N ARG A 225 -9.65 -7.86 5.87
CA ARG A 225 -10.21 -7.48 4.57
C ARG A 225 -11.73 -7.43 4.63
N ASP A 226 -12.36 -8.45 5.16
CA ASP A 226 -13.81 -8.56 5.15
C ASP A 226 -14.44 -7.47 6.03
N PHE A 227 -13.92 -7.21 7.23
CA PHE A 227 -14.35 -6.08 8.06
C PHE A 227 -14.17 -4.75 7.34
N TRP A 228 -13.04 -4.54 6.65
CA TRP A 228 -12.82 -3.32 5.88
C TRP A 228 -13.83 -3.15 4.74
N ILE A 229 -14.13 -4.22 4.00
CA ILE A 229 -15.12 -4.21 2.93
C ILE A 229 -16.52 -3.97 3.49
N HIS A 230 -16.91 -4.64 4.57
CA HIS A 230 -18.19 -4.44 5.22
C HIS A 230 -18.35 -3.01 5.72
N ARG A 231 -17.33 -2.45 6.38
CA ARG A 231 -17.34 -1.04 6.77
C ARG A 231 -17.57 -0.12 5.58
N ASN A 232 -16.85 -0.32 4.46
CA ASN A 232 -17.02 0.54 3.28
C ASN A 232 -18.43 0.42 2.69
N ARG A 233 -18.95 -0.80 2.62
CA ARG A 233 -20.33 -1.06 2.18
C ARG A 233 -21.36 -0.41 3.10
N THR A 234 -21.20 -0.48 4.41
CA THR A 234 -22.11 0.20 5.34
C THR A 234 -22.01 1.71 5.22
N LYS A 235 -20.80 2.26 5.15
CA LYS A 235 -20.56 3.70 5.06
C LYS A 235 -21.08 4.32 3.77
N PHE A 236 -20.81 3.69 2.63
CA PHE A 236 -21.03 4.30 1.31
C PHE A 236 -22.22 3.73 0.55
N GLU A 237 -22.70 2.54 0.92
CA GLU A 237 -23.77 1.83 0.20
C GLU A 237 -24.97 1.51 1.09
N GLY A 238 -24.96 1.89 2.38
CA GLY A 238 -26.07 1.63 3.31
C GLY A 238 -26.32 0.15 3.61
N LYS A 239 -25.32 -0.71 3.36
CA LYS A 239 -25.42 -2.17 3.55
C LYS A 239 -25.31 -2.59 5.03
N PRO A 240 -25.86 -3.77 5.40
CA PRO A 240 -25.83 -4.25 6.78
C PRO A 240 -24.40 -4.43 7.32
N VAL A 241 -24.30 -4.37 8.65
CA VAL A 241 -23.08 -4.63 9.44
C VAL A 241 -22.61 -6.09 9.28
N PRO A 242 -21.33 -6.39 9.57
CA PRO A 242 -20.79 -7.76 9.60
C PRO A 242 -21.55 -8.70 10.54
#